data_AF-A0AA96EBC9-F1
#
_entry.id   AF-A0AA96EBC9-F1
#
_cell.length_a   1.000
_cell.length_b   1.000
_cell.length_c   1.000
_cell.angle_alpha   90.00
_cell.angle_beta   90.00
_cell.angle_gamma   90.00
#
_symmetry.space_group_name_H-M   'P 1'
#
loop_
_entity.id
_entity.type
_entity.pdbx_description
1 polymer ?
#
loop_
_entity_poly.entity_id
_entity_poly.type
_entity_poly.pdbx_seq_one_letter_code
_entity_poly.pdbx_strand_id
1 'polypeptide(L)'
;MPDEQKELFLLDANIIIHAHDYYYHMERVPEFWRWLEFHAGNGSICMPLEIIDEIKGGIKAQHANWAKSRDIREILVLKEEFDVELLNRVLDGGYGSDLDEIELEKVGKDPFLIAHALRDPANRVVVSNEIPKPSARRKNRKVPDVCADMGVRCCNVYELLRTLDFRTNWRDSI
;
A
#
# COMPACT_ATOMS: atom_id res chain seq x y z
N MET A 1 -13.64 -27.87 -2.07
CA MET A 1 -12.34 -27.20 -2.14
C MET A 1 -12.49 -25.97 -1.28
N PRO A 2 -11.68 -25.75 -0.21
CA PRO A 2 -11.69 -24.46 0.45
C PRO A 2 -11.26 -23.43 -0.60
N ASP A 3 -12.00 -22.33 -0.74
CA ASP A 3 -11.50 -21.15 -1.45
C ASP A 3 -10.09 -20.88 -0.94
N GLU A 4 -9.09 -21.00 -1.81
CA GLU A 4 -7.74 -20.58 -1.50
C GLU A 4 -7.83 -19.05 -1.40
N GLN A 5 -8.10 -18.56 -0.18
CA GLN A 5 -8.27 -17.16 0.12
C GLN A 5 -6.98 -16.46 -0.28
N LYS A 6 -7.03 -15.77 -1.42
CA LYS A 6 -5.87 -15.12 -2.03
C LYS A 6 -5.48 -13.92 -1.17
N GLU A 7 -4.20 -13.82 -0.84
CA GLU A 7 -3.67 -12.70 -0.07
C GLU A 7 -3.97 -11.36 -0.77
N LEU A 8 -4.37 -10.36 0.01
CA LEU A 8 -4.61 -9.00 -0.47
C LEU A 8 -3.43 -8.11 -0.09
N PHE A 9 -2.75 -7.57 -1.09
CA PHE A 9 -1.65 -6.65 -0.92
C PHE A 9 -2.15 -5.20 -0.92
N LEU A 10 -1.92 -4.49 0.17
CA LEU A 10 -2.27 -3.08 0.35
C LEU A 10 -1.05 -2.21 0.07
N LEU A 11 -1.07 -1.45 -1.03
CA LEU A 11 0.08 -0.65 -1.42
C LEU A 11 0.11 0.69 -0.68
N ASP A 12 1.30 1.04 -0.22
CA ASP A 12 1.71 2.41 0.11
C ASP A 12 1.82 3.24 -1.19
N ALA A 13 1.58 4.56 -1.09
CA ALA A 13 1.75 5.50 -2.20
C ALA A 13 3.17 5.49 -2.76
N ASN A 14 4.17 5.25 -1.90
CA ASN A 14 5.57 5.18 -2.32
C ASN A 14 5.85 4.09 -3.36
N ILE A 15 5.05 3.01 -3.40
CA ILE A 15 5.21 1.91 -4.36
C ILE A 15 4.95 2.41 -5.78
N ILE A 16 3.88 3.20 -5.97
CA ILE A 16 3.49 3.76 -7.26
C ILE A 16 4.45 4.87 -7.69
N ILE A 17 4.80 5.78 -6.76
CA ILE A 17 5.69 6.92 -7.04
C ILE A 17 7.09 6.40 -7.42
N HIS A 18 7.69 5.56 -6.58
CA HIS A 18 9.04 5.04 -6.82
C HIS A 18 9.11 4.14 -8.06
N ALA A 19 8.04 3.40 -8.36
CA ALA A 19 7.98 2.63 -9.59
C ALA A 19 8.13 3.52 -10.81
N HIS A 20 7.38 4.62 -10.88
CA HIS A 20 7.51 5.54 -11.99
C HIS A 20 8.88 6.22 -12.04
N ASP A 21 9.39 6.69 -10.89
CA ASP A 21 10.56 7.55 -10.82
C ASP A 21 11.89 6.80 -11.00
N TYR A 22 11.98 5.53 -10.58
CA TYR A 22 13.27 4.85 -10.46
C TYR A 22 13.45 3.58 -11.27
N TYR A 23 12.43 2.71 -11.38
CA TYR A 23 12.67 1.35 -11.87
C TYR A 23 11.67 0.83 -12.92
N TYR A 24 10.42 1.28 -12.91
CA TYR A 24 9.36 0.91 -13.87
C TYR A 24 8.64 2.14 -14.43
N HIS A 25 9.40 3.07 -15.02
CA HIS A 25 8.81 4.24 -15.68
C HIS A 25 7.74 3.81 -16.70
N MET A 26 6.57 4.48 -16.69
CA MET A 26 5.38 4.04 -17.44
C MET A 26 5.62 3.81 -18.94
N GLU A 27 6.38 4.71 -19.57
CA GLU A 27 6.72 4.60 -21.00
C GLU A 27 7.81 3.55 -21.30
N ARG A 28 8.56 3.13 -20.28
CA ARG A 28 9.70 2.20 -20.44
C ARG A 28 9.32 0.76 -20.11
N VAL A 29 8.43 0.57 -19.12
CA VAL A 29 7.99 -0.75 -18.66
C VAL A 29 6.47 -0.75 -18.48
N PRO A 30 5.68 -0.57 -19.56
CA PRO A 30 4.22 -0.57 -19.49
C PRO A 30 3.64 -1.90 -18.99
N GLU A 31 4.40 -2.99 -19.09
CA GLU A 31 4.03 -4.32 -18.61
C GLU A 31 3.80 -4.34 -17.10
N PHE A 32 4.58 -3.58 -16.33
CA PHE A 32 4.41 -3.46 -14.87
C PHE A 32 3.09 -2.79 -14.50
N TRP A 33 2.73 -1.71 -15.18
CA TRP A 33 1.49 -0.97 -14.91
C TRP A 33 0.26 -1.78 -15.30
N ARG A 34 0.32 -2.47 -16.44
CA ARG A 34 -0.73 -3.41 -16.86
C ARG A 34 -0.86 -4.60 -15.92
N TRP A 35 0.24 -5.03 -15.31
CA TRP A 35 0.23 -6.10 -14.30
C TRP A 35 -0.41 -5.63 -13.00
N LEU A 36 -0.10 -4.42 -12.53
CA LEU A 36 -0.79 -3.80 -11.40
C LEU A 36 -2.29 -3.70 -11.66
N GLU A 37 -2.69 -3.24 -12.85
CA GLU A 37 -4.10 -3.17 -13.27
C GLU A 37 -4.79 -4.54 -13.23
N PHE A 38 -4.12 -5.59 -13.71
CA PHE A 38 -4.65 -6.95 -13.67
C PHE A 38 -4.86 -7.46 -12.24
N HIS A 39 -3.87 -7.25 -11.37
CA HIS A 39 -3.97 -7.66 -9.97
C HIS A 39 -4.92 -6.80 -9.14
N ALA A 40 -5.11 -5.53 -9.51
CA ALA A 40 -6.16 -4.69 -8.96
C ALA A 40 -7.54 -5.21 -9.37
N GLY A 41 -7.74 -5.45 -10.67
CA GLY A 41 -9.01 -5.96 -11.21
C GLY A 41 -9.41 -7.34 -10.68
N ASN A 42 -8.44 -8.18 -10.26
CA ASN A 42 -8.70 -9.49 -9.66
C ASN A 42 -8.71 -9.49 -8.12
N GLY A 43 -8.54 -8.33 -7.49
CA GLY A 43 -8.59 -8.18 -6.03
C GLY A 43 -7.37 -8.72 -5.26
N SER A 44 -6.23 -8.96 -5.92
CA SER A 44 -4.98 -9.31 -5.22
C SER A 44 -4.21 -8.08 -4.74
N ILE A 45 -4.42 -6.92 -5.36
CA ILE A 45 -3.77 -5.65 -5.01
C ILE A 45 -4.85 -4.58 -4.79
N CYS A 46 -4.77 -3.84 -3.70
CA CYS A 46 -5.58 -2.64 -3.50
C CYS A 46 -4.76 -1.51 -2.85
N MET A 47 -5.32 -0.31 -2.86
CA MET A 47 -4.85 0.83 -2.09
C MET A 47 -6.02 1.42 -1.31
N PRO A 48 -5.86 1.68 0.00
CA PRO A 48 -6.83 2.48 0.73
C PRO A 48 -7.04 3.86 0.09
N LEU A 49 -8.25 4.40 0.24
CA LEU A 49 -8.64 5.69 -0.36
C LEU A 49 -7.74 6.83 0.17
N GLU A 50 -7.35 6.77 1.42
CA GLU A 50 -6.51 7.79 2.06
C GLU A 50 -5.10 7.80 1.47
N ILE A 51 -4.61 6.65 1.03
CA ILE A 51 -3.26 6.47 0.49
C ILE A 51 -3.22 6.84 -1.00
N ILE A 52 -4.24 6.50 -1.78
CA ILE A 52 -4.27 6.89 -3.19
C ILE A 52 -4.30 8.42 -3.36
N ASP A 53 -4.92 9.13 -2.41
CA ASP A 53 -4.99 10.60 -2.42
C ASP A 53 -3.66 11.28 -2.01
N GLU A 54 -2.69 10.53 -1.45
CA GLU A 54 -1.32 11.00 -1.24
C GLU A 54 -0.51 11.06 -2.53
N ILE A 55 -0.92 10.32 -3.58
CA ILE A 55 -0.26 10.37 -4.88
C ILE A 55 -0.57 11.73 -5.52
N LYS A 56 0.32 12.68 -5.27
CA LYS A 56 0.26 14.05 -5.75
C LYS A 56 1.26 14.25 -6.87
N GLY A 57 0.84 15.02 -7.86
CA GLY A 57 1.66 15.34 -9.01
C GLY A 57 0.98 16.41 -9.85
N GLY A 58 1.77 17.16 -10.62
CA GLY A 58 1.25 18.10 -11.61
C GLY A 58 0.71 17.38 -12.84
N ILE A 59 0.22 18.14 -13.82
CA ILE A 59 -0.36 17.62 -15.08
C ILE A 59 0.57 16.65 -15.82
N LYS A 60 1.90 16.78 -15.65
CA LYS A 60 2.91 15.93 -16.29
C LYS A 60 3.26 14.66 -15.50
N ALA A 61 2.74 14.49 -14.28
CA ALA A 61 3.01 13.31 -13.46
C ALA A 61 2.14 12.14 -13.92
N GLN A 62 2.70 11.30 -14.81
CA GLN A 62 1.96 10.20 -15.44
C GLN A 62 1.39 9.23 -14.40
N HIS A 63 2.17 8.88 -13.38
CA HIS A 63 1.73 8.00 -12.29
C HIS A 63 0.56 8.59 -11.48
N ALA A 64 0.56 9.90 -11.24
CA ALA A 64 -0.53 10.57 -10.52
C ALA A 64 -1.81 10.63 -11.37
N ASN A 65 -1.67 10.90 -12.68
CA ASN A 65 -2.81 10.87 -13.61
C ASN A 65 -3.39 9.44 -13.73
N TRP A 66 -2.52 8.44 -13.80
CA TRP A 66 -2.91 7.02 -13.82
C TRP A 66 -3.71 6.66 -12.56
N ALA A 67 -3.16 6.91 -11.38
CA ALA A 67 -3.82 6.59 -10.11
C ALA A 67 -5.15 7.33 -9.90
N LYS A 68 -5.30 8.52 -10.48
CA LYS A 68 -6.53 9.34 -10.37
C LYS A 68 -7.55 9.09 -11.47
N SER A 69 -7.18 8.34 -12.51
CA SER A 69 -8.13 8.01 -13.57
C SER A 69 -9.28 7.19 -13.01
N ARG A 70 -10.50 7.44 -13.52
CA ARG A 70 -11.71 6.80 -13.02
C ARG A 70 -11.60 5.27 -13.04
N ASP A 71 -11.11 4.73 -14.15
CA ASP A 71 -11.07 3.30 -14.38
C ASP A 71 -10.07 2.61 -13.44
N ILE A 72 -8.93 3.26 -13.14
CA ILE A 72 -7.96 2.75 -12.15
C ILE A 72 -8.53 2.86 -10.74
N ARG A 73 -9.17 3.97 -10.38
CA ARG A 73 -9.79 4.12 -9.05
C ARG A 73 -10.86 3.06 -8.81
N GLU A 74 -11.61 2.68 -9.83
CA GLU A 74 -12.67 1.66 -9.73
C GLU A 74 -12.12 0.27 -9.37
N ILE A 75 -10.90 -0.06 -9.76
CA ILE A 75 -10.29 -1.39 -9.53
C ILE A 75 -9.24 -1.38 -8.41
N LEU A 76 -8.53 -0.28 -8.20
CA LEU A 76 -7.40 -0.20 -7.27
C LEU A 76 -7.83 0.24 -5.87
N VAL A 77 -8.87 1.09 -5.75
CA VAL A 77 -9.30 1.58 -4.44
C VAL A 77 -9.99 0.45 -3.67
N LEU A 78 -9.55 0.24 -2.43
CA LEU A 78 -10.18 -0.70 -1.53
C LEU A 78 -11.62 -0.24 -1.21
N LYS A 79 -12.61 -1.04 -1.63
CA LYS A 79 -14.04 -0.73 -1.46
C LYS A 79 -14.57 -1.25 -0.13
N GLU A 80 -14.16 -0.60 0.96
CA GLU A 80 -14.67 -0.91 2.29
C GLU A 80 -14.84 0.33 3.16
N GLU A 81 -15.72 0.24 4.15
CA GLU A 81 -15.88 1.32 5.12
C GLU A 81 -14.66 1.39 6.05
N PHE A 82 -14.24 2.62 6.32
CA PHE A 82 -13.15 2.91 7.23
C PHE A 82 -13.55 2.62 8.68
N ASP A 83 -12.64 1.97 9.42
CA ASP A 83 -12.85 1.58 10.82
C ASP A 83 -12.00 2.47 11.75
N VAL A 84 -12.68 3.37 12.45
CA VAL A 84 -12.06 4.33 13.39
C VAL A 84 -11.46 3.61 14.62
N GLU A 85 -12.04 2.49 15.04
CA GLU A 85 -11.52 1.74 16.19
C GLU A 85 -10.18 1.08 15.85
N LEU A 86 -10.06 0.52 14.64
CA LEU A 86 -8.79 -0.01 14.15
C LEU A 86 -7.74 1.09 13.99
N LEU A 87 -8.12 2.28 13.51
CA LEU A 87 -7.20 3.42 13.44
C LEU A 87 -6.67 3.80 14.82
N ASN A 88 -7.56 3.98 15.81
CA ASN A 88 -7.15 4.34 17.16
C ASN A 88 -6.21 3.29 17.76
N ARG A 89 -6.49 2.00 17.51
CA ARG A 89 -5.63 0.91 17.93
C ARG A 89 -4.21 1.01 17.32
N VAL A 90 -4.09 1.41 16.06
CA VAL A 90 -2.79 1.67 15.40
C VAL A 90 -2.10 2.90 15.97
N LEU A 91 -2.83 3.99 16.19
CA LEU A 91 -2.27 5.21 16.77
C LEU A 91 -1.72 4.93 18.17
N ASP A 92 -2.52 4.34 19.05
CA ASP A 92 -2.16 4.06 20.43
C ASP A 92 -1.03 3.02 20.54
N GLY A 93 -1.16 1.89 19.84
CA GLY A 93 -0.21 0.78 19.92
C GLY A 93 1.05 0.98 19.06
N GLY A 94 0.91 1.70 17.96
CA GLY A 94 1.97 1.94 16.99
C GLY A 94 2.77 3.20 17.28
N TYR A 95 2.11 4.34 17.50
CA TYR A 95 2.79 5.64 17.54
C TYR A 95 2.77 6.28 18.94
N GLY A 96 1.74 6.04 19.73
CA GLY A 96 1.55 6.57 21.08
C GLY A 96 0.15 7.12 21.27
N SER A 97 -0.37 7.01 22.49
CA SER A 97 -1.76 7.40 22.82
C SER A 97 -1.97 8.89 23.08
N ASP A 98 -0.91 9.69 23.05
CA ASP A 98 -0.90 11.11 23.41
C ASP A 98 -0.18 11.97 22.36
N LEU A 99 -0.34 11.63 21.09
CA LEU A 99 0.24 12.41 19.98
C LEU A 99 -0.38 13.82 19.93
N ASP A 100 0.47 14.84 19.86
CA ASP A 100 0.02 16.20 19.57
C ASP A 100 -0.30 16.39 18.07
N GLU A 101 -0.90 17.54 17.72
CA GLU A 101 -1.30 17.85 16.34
C GLU A 101 -0.13 17.79 15.34
N ILE A 102 1.08 18.19 15.75
CA ILE A 102 2.28 18.18 14.91
C ILE A 102 2.77 16.75 14.72
N GLU A 103 2.66 15.91 15.74
CA GLU A 103 2.99 14.50 15.64
C GLU A 103 2.01 13.78 14.70
N LEU A 104 0.71 14.05 14.84
CA LEU A 104 -0.32 13.47 13.99
C LEU A 104 -0.16 13.87 12.52
N GLU A 105 0.15 15.14 12.26
CA GLU A 105 0.43 15.61 10.89
C GLU A 105 1.65 14.90 10.28
N LYS A 106 2.71 14.67 11.08
CA LYS A 106 3.92 13.97 10.61
C LYS A 106 3.74 12.48 10.42
N VAL A 107 2.89 11.86 11.22
CA VAL A 107 2.49 10.46 11.04
C VAL A 107 1.75 10.28 9.71
N GLY A 108 1.02 11.30 9.25
CA GLY A 108 0.44 11.32 7.91
C GLY A 108 -0.65 10.25 7.73
N LYS A 109 -0.56 9.48 6.65
CA LYS A 109 -1.58 8.48 6.29
C LYS A 109 -1.20 7.04 6.62
N ASP A 110 0.03 6.78 7.07
CA ASP A 110 0.49 5.43 7.45
C ASP A 110 -0.48 4.68 8.39
N PRO A 111 -1.08 5.31 9.43
CA PRO A 111 -2.00 4.60 10.31
C PRO A 111 -3.24 4.07 9.61
N PHE A 112 -3.72 4.77 8.57
CA PHE A 112 -4.88 4.34 7.78
C PHE A 112 -4.54 3.05 7.01
N LEU A 113 -3.37 3.01 6.37
CA LEU A 113 -2.89 1.81 5.66
C LEU A 113 -2.82 0.59 6.58
N ILE A 114 -2.24 0.76 7.78
CA ILE A 114 -2.08 -0.32 8.74
C ILE A 114 -3.42 -0.72 9.37
N ALA A 115 -4.33 0.23 9.60
CA ALA A 115 -5.68 -0.05 10.10
C ALA A 115 -6.47 -0.91 9.11
N HIS A 116 -6.39 -0.62 7.81
CA HIS A 116 -6.98 -1.47 6.79
C HIS A 116 -6.37 -2.88 6.78
N ALA A 117 -5.06 -3.01 6.98
CA ALA A 117 -4.43 -4.32 7.07
C ALA A 117 -4.88 -5.11 8.32
N LEU A 118 -5.04 -4.43 9.46
CA LEU A 118 -5.49 -5.01 10.73
C LEU A 118 -6.90 -5.56 10.73
N ARG A 119 -7.72 -5.19 9.75
CA ARG A 119 -9.07 -5.75 9.59
C ARG A 119 -9.04 -7.25 9.31
N ASP A 120 -8.01 -7.71 8.61
CA ASP A 120 -7.79 -9.13 8.32
C ASP A 120 -6.27 -9.41 8.22
N PRO A 121 -5.56 -9.45 9.37
CA PRO A 121 -4.10 -9.54 9.39
C PRO A 121 -3.59 -10.91 8.91
N ALA A 122 -4.46 -11.92 8.84
CA ALA A 122 -4.12 -13.22 8.28
C ALA A 122 -3.96 -13.13 6.75
N ASN A 123 -4.84 -12.39 6.07
CA ASN A 123 -4.90 -12.38 4.61
C ASN A 123 -4.44 -11.04 3.98
N ARG A 124 -4.24 -9.98 4.77
CA ARG A 124 -3.78 -8.67 4.26
C ARG A 124 -2.31 -8.45 4.54
N VAL A 125 -1.61 -7.93 3.54
CA VAL A 125 -0.18 -7.63 3.60
C VAL A 125 0.04 -6.18 3.19
N VAL A 126 0.70 -5.40 4.04
CA VAL A 126 1.14 -4.04 3.70
C VAL A 126 2.35 -4.11 2.79
N VAL A 127 2.36 -3.33 1.71
CA VAL A 127 3.51 -3.21 0.81
C VAL A 127 4.08 -1.81 0.95
N SER A 128 5.30 -1.71 1.51
CA SER A 128 6.02 -0.46 1.65
C SER A 128 7.52 -0.68 1.40
N ASN A 129 8.18 0.31 0.79
CA ASN A 129 9.62 0.29 0.56
C ASN A 129 10.44 0.98 1.67
N GLU A 130 9.79 1.37 2.78
CA GLU A 130 10.50 1.90 3.93
C GLU A 130 11.48 0.88 4.54
N ILE A 131 12.64 1.34 4.97
CA ILE A 131 13.61 0.51 5.68
C ILE A 131 13.25 0.54 7.17
N PRO A 132 13.08 -0.62 7.83
CA PRO A 132 12.83 -0.70 9.27
C PRO A 132 13.85 0.08 10.08
N LYS A 133 13.39 0.77 11.11
CA LYS A 133 14.21 1.49 12.07
C LYS A 133 13.64 1.27 13.48
N PRO A 134 13.90 0.10 14.10
CA PRO A 134 13.32 -0.26 15.41
C PRO A 134 13.67 0.69 16.56
N SER A 135 14.67 1.56 16.40
CA SER A 135 15.02 2.60 17.38
C SER A 135 14.17 3.88 17.24
N ALA A 136 13.46 4.05 16.12
CA ALA A 136 12.56 5.18 15.92
C ALA A 136 11.37 5.10 16.87
N ARG A 137 10.87 6.26 17.28
CA ARG A 137 9.78 6.39 18.25
C ARG A 137 8.77 7.41 17.77
N ARG A 138 7.52 7.22 18.20
CA ARG A 138 6.40 8.11 17.91
C ARG A 138 6.27 8.38 16.41
N LYS A 139 6.06 9.63 16.01
CA LYS A 139 5.94 10.06 14.61
C LYS A 139 7.07 9.68 13.66
N ASN A 140 8.23 9.25 14.17
CA ASN A 140 9.37 8.85 13.32
C ASN A 140 9.38 7.36 13.00
N ARG A 141 8.45 6.58 13.56
CA ARG A 141 8.36 5.14 13.32
C ARG A 141 8.07 4.85 11.85
N LYS A 142 8.58 3.72 11.39
CA LYS A 142 8.44 3.24 10.02
C LYS A 142 7.29 2.27 9.91
N VAL A 143 6.59 2.29 8.77
CA VAL A 143 5.48 1.38 8.44
C VAL A 143 5.81 -0.07 8.80
N PRO A 144 6.93 -0.67 8.36
CA PRO A 144 7.25 -2.06 8.70
C PRO A 144 7.43 -2.31 10.20
N ASP A 145 7.97 -1.35 10.96
CA ASP A 145 8.12 -1.50 12.41
C ASP A 145 6.75 -1.46 13.10
N VAL A 146 5.83 -0.61 12.65
CA VAL A 146 4.48 -0.53 13.21
C VAL A 146 3.67 -1.76 12.82
N CYS A 147 3.76 -2.23 11.57
CA CYS A 147 3.14 -3.49 11.16
C CYS A 147 3.58 -4.66 12.05
N ALA A 148 4.89 -4.78 12.33
CA ALA A 148 5.42 -5.84 13.18
C ALA A 148 4.83 -5.81 14.61
N ASP A 149 4.76 -4.64 15.25
CA ASP A 149 4.18 -4.49 16.58
C ASP A 149 2.67 -4.79 16.61
N MET A 150 1.98 -4.49 15.51
CA MET A 150 0.54 -4.68 15.37
C MET A 150 0.17 -6.10 14.90
N GLY A 151 1.14 -6.97 14.62
CA GLY A 151 0.90 -8.32 14.12
C GLY A 151 0.40 -8.35 12.66
N VAL A 152 0.70 -7.32 11.89
CA VAL A 152 0.38 -7.20 10.47
C VAL A 152 1.60 -7.61 9.63
N ARG A 153 1.37 -8.39 8.58
CA ARG A 153 2.44 -8.72 7.64
C ARG A 153 2.77 -7.51 6.77
N CYS A 154 4.06 -7.23 6.61
CA CYS A 154 4.56 -6.19 5.72
C CYS A 154 5.67 -6.77 4.84
N CYS A 155 5.68 -6.39 3.56
CA CYS A 155 6.71 -6.78 2.61
C CYS A 155 7.12 -5.59 1.75
N ASN A 156 8.27 -5.69 1.08
CA ASN A 156 8.68 -4.68 0.10
C ASN A 156 8.17 -5.00 -1.32
N VAL A 157 8.42 -4.09 -2.27
CA VAL A 157 8.01 -4.29 -3.66
C VAL A 157 8.65 -5.53 -4.29
N TYR A 158 9.89 -5.89 -3.94
CA TYR A 158 10.55 -7.07 -4.52
C TYR A 158 9.92 -8.38 -4.06
N GLU A 159 9.42 -8.43 -2.83
CA GLU A 159 8.62 -9.55 -2.34
C GLU A 159 7.29 -9.62 -3.05
N LEU A 160 6.57 -8.49 -3.19
CA LEU A 160 5.33 -8.42 -3.96
C LEU A 160 5.51 -8.97 -5.39
N LEU A 161 6.55 -8.52 -6.09
CA LEU A 161 6.83 -8.94 -7.47
C LEU A 161 7.11 -10.44 -7.57
N ARG A 162 7.79 -11.02 -6.57
CA ARG A 162 8.05 -12.47 -6.54
C ARG A 162 6.79 -13.25 -6.20
N THR A 163 6.01 -12.80 -5.23
CA THR A 163 4.79 -13.49 -4.78
C THR A 163 3.71 -13.50 -5.85
N LEU A 164 3.54 -12.38 -6.55
CA LEU A 164 2.58 -12.24 -7.65
C LEU A 164 3.22 -12.48 -9.03
N ASP A 165 4.43 -13.05 -9.04
CA ASP A 165 5.15 -13.54 -10.22
C ASP A 165 5.18 -12.57 -11.41
N PHE A 166 5.62 -11.34 -11.15
CA PHE A 166 5.81 -10.36 -12.19
C PHE A 166 6.94 -10.77 -13.15
N ARG A 167 6.58 -10.89 -14.42
CA ARG A 167 7.50 -11.09 -15.55
C ARG A 167 7.05 -10.16 -16.66
N THR A 168 7.93 -9.60 -17.50
CA THR A 168 7.47 -8.70 -18.58
C THR A 168 6.51 -9.38 -19.57
N ASN A 169 6.56 -10.71 -19.69
CA ASN A 169 5.63 -11.50 -20.49
C ASN A 169 4.55 -12.21 -19.66
N TRP A 170 4.20 -11.69 -18.48
CA TRP A 170 3.21 -12.28 -17.55
C TRP A 170 1.88 -12.65 -18.20
N ARG A 171 1.48 -11.94 -19.27
CA ARG A 171 0.25 -12.19 -20.03
C ARG A 171 0.21 -13.54 -20.75
N ASP A 172 1.37 -14.12 -21.06
CA ASP A 172 1.45 -15.42 -21.74
C ASP A 172 1.14 -16.59 -20.79
N SER A 173 1.09 -16.33 -19.48
CA SER A 173 0.94 -17.33 -18.41
C SER A 173 -0.41 -17.26 -17.68
N ILE A 174 -1.36 -16.44 -18.17
CA ILE A 174 -2.72 -16.33 -17.64
C ILE A 174 -3.69 -17.14 -18.47
#